data_AF-A0A8H6ZA05-F1
#
_entry.id   AF-A0A8H6ZA05-F1
#
_cell.length_a   1.000
_cell.length_b   1.000
_cell.length_c   1.000
_cell.angle_alpha   90.00
_cell.angle_beta   90.00
_cell.angle_gamma   90.00
#
_symmetry.space_group_name_H-M   'P 1'
#
loop_
_entity.id
_entity.type
_entity.pdbx_description
1 polymer ?
#
loop_
_entity_poly.entity_id
_entity_poly.type
_entity_poly.pdbx_seq_one_letter_code
_entity_poly.pdbx_strand_id
1 'polypeptide(L)'
;MLTLIAAQYPEIFNLSSWPKPHTFNAQPRRCLGIVDSSNSRYLATVSLDKPAFTDGIRQYYLLPHFMTHRTHPMNPAPPIFAVGPPEFDFEFVKYGLSNWPWRSWLLYGCLVASVVLHAVDGERLVFNTYFGETIERIKAAARKNLLAIGLGLVAVPVLTGALVMSREPLMVLPSATERFHASFTHSPLFKI
;
A
#
# COMPACT_ATOMS: atom_id res chain seq x y z
N MET A 1 -16.35 -1.01 -11.43
CA MET A 1 -15.09 -1.77 -11.53
C MET A 1 -14.85 -2.66 -10.31
N LEU A 2 -15.00 -2.17 -9.08
CA LEU A 2 -14.96 -3.00 -7.85
C LEU A 2 -15.98 -4.16 -7.86
N THR A 3 -17.19 -3.95 -8.40
CA THR A 3 -18.22 -4.99 -8.58
C THR A 3 -17.81 -6.09 -9.55
N LEU A 4 -17.03 -5.76 -10.59
CA LEU A 4 -16.52 -6.75 -11.55
C LEU A 4 -15.38 -7.59 -10.97
N ILE A 5 -14.53 -6.98 -10.14
CA ILE A 5 -13.44 -7.68 -9.45
C ILE A 5 -13.98 -8.61 -8.35
N ALA A 6 -14.99 -8.16 -7.59
CA ALA A 6 -15.65 -8.98 -6.58
C ALA A 6 -16.36 -10.20 -7.19
N ALA A 7 -16.93 -10.06 -8.39
CA ALA A 7 -17.55 -11.17 -9.12
C ALA A 7 -16.54 -12.21 -9.60
N GLN A 8 -15.30 -11.81 -9.88
CA GLN A 8 -14.27 -12.69 -10.42
C GLN A 8 -13.49 -13.47 -9.35
N TYR A 9 -13.50 -13.02 -8.08
CA TYR A 9 -12.81 -13.67 -6.96
C TYR A 9 -13.66 -13.67 -5.67
N PRO A 10 -14.78 -14.43 -5.63
CA PRO A 10 -15.71 -14.40 -4.49
C PRO A 10 -15.06 -14.89 -3.17
N GLU A 11 -14.09 -15.80 -3.26
CA GLU A 11 -13.38 -16.39 -2.10
C GLU A 11 -12.59 -15.33 -1.31
N ILE A 12 -12.04 -14.31 -1.98
CA ILE A 12 -11.22 -13.26 -1.35
C ILE A 12 -12.09 -12.27 -0.56
N PHE A 13 -13.32 -12.04 -1.02
CA PHE A 13 -14.26 -11.07 -0.42
C PHE A 13 -15.25 -11.72 0.55
N ASN A 14 -15.17 -13.02 0.79
CA ASN A 14 -15.99 -13.70 1.77
C ASN A 14 -15.49 -13.37 3.20
N LEU A 15 -15.95 -12.26 3.75
CA LEU A 15 -15.60 -11.79 5.10
C LEU A 15 -15.97 -12.78 6.22
N SER A 16 -16.79 -13.81 5.94
CA SER A 16 -17.16 -14.82 6.94
C SER A 16 -16.09 -15.87 7.20
N SER A 17 -15.14 -16.07 6.26
CA SER A 17 -14.03 -17.01 6.40
C SER A 17 -12.80 -16.40 7.08
N TRP A 18 -12.80 -15.08 7.30
CA TRP A 18 -11.71 -14.41 7.97
C TRP A 18 -11.69 -14.79 9.45
N PRO A 19 -10.52 -15.11 10.03
CA PRO A 19 -10.42 -15.38 11.46
C PRO A 19 -10.98 -14.17 12.20
N LYS A 20 -12.03 -14.40 12.99
CA LYS A 20 -12.60 -13.37 13.85
C LYS A 20 -11.45 -12.78 14.65
N PRO A 21 -11.30 -11.45 14.71
CA PRO A 21 -10.23 -10.84 15.49
C PRO A 21 -10.33 -11.43 16.88
N HIS A 22 -9.27 -12.11 17.31
CA HIS A 22 -9.15 -12.51 18.70
C HIS A 22 -9.41 -11.24 19.49
N THR A 23 -10.45 -11.26 20.32
CA THR A 23 -10.74 -10.18 21.25
C THR A 23 -9.49 -10.06 22.10
N PHE A 24 -8.64 -9.12 21.73
CA PHE A 24 -7.44 -8.82 22.46
C PHE A 24 -7.94 -8.26 23.78
N ASN A 25 -8.03 -9.14 24.77
CA ASN A 25 -8.45 -8.83 26.12
C ASN A 25 -7.28 -8.10 26.78
N ALA A 26 -6.88 -6.96 26.20
CA ALA A 26 -6.12 -5.95 26.90
C ALA A 26 -7.07 -5.46 27.97
N GLN A 27 -7.00 -6.07 29.16
CA GLN A 27 -7.48 -5.42 30.35
C GLN A 27 -6.82 -4.04 30.35
N PRO A 28 -7.58 -2.94 30.24
CA PRO A 28 -7.00 -1.63 30.42
C PRO A 28 -6.45 -1.67 31.83
N ARG A 29 -5.12 -1.59 31.98
CA ARG A 29 -4.51 -1.34 33.28
C ARG A 29 -5.15 -0.05 33.76
N ARG A 30 -6.10 -0.20 34.68
CA ARG A 30 -6.87 0.86 35.30
C ARG A 30 -5.90 1.62 36.22
N CYS A 31 -5.02 2.41 35.63
CA CYS A 31 -4.38 3.49 36.34
C CYS A 31 -5.51 4.46 36.69
N LEU A 32 -6.05 4.32 37.90
CA LEU A 32 -6.85 5.32 38.58
C LEU A 32 -5.93 6.54 38.85
N GLY A 33 -5.50 7.19 37.77
CA GLY A 33 -5.00 8.55 37.80
C GLY A 33 -6.20 9.47 37.71
N ILE A 34 -6.30 10.40 38.65
CA ILE A 34 -7.24 11.51 38.68
C ILE A 34 -7.38 12.06 37.26
N VAL A 35 -8.59 11.96 36.70
CA VAL A 35 -8.92 12.51 35.37
C VAL A 35 -8.86 14.02 35.50
N ASP A 36 -7.69 14.59 35.23
CA ASP A 36 -7.57 16.01 34.97
C ASP A 36 -8.33 16.32 33.66
N SER A 37 -9.34 17.17 33.77
CA SER A 37 -10.22 17.62 32.68
C SER A 37 -9.46 18.27 31.50
N SER A 38 -8.18 18.60 31.69
CA SER A 38 -7.29 19.11 30.65
C SER A 38 -6.95 18.05 29.57
N ASN A 39 -6.87 16.77 29.94
CA ASN A 39 -6.48 15.67 29.03
C ASN A 39 -7.66 15.03 28.26
N SER A 40 -8.89 15.24 28.72
CA SER A 40 -10.09 14.70 28.05
C SER A 40 -10.29 15.29 26.63
N ARG A 41 -9.79 16.51 26.38
CA ARG A 41 -9.85 17.14 25.04
C ARG A 41 -8.84 16.56 24.04
N TYR A 42 -7.75 15.95 24.51
CA TYR A 42 -6.74 15.35 23.63
C TYR A 42 -7.17 13.97 23.11
N LEU A 43 -7.86 13.18 23.94
CA LEU A 43 -8.36 11.87 23.53
C LEU A 43 -9.59 11.96 22.62
N ALA A 44 -10.40 13.03 22.74
CA ALA A 44 -11.58 13.24 21.90
C ALA A 44 -11.29 13.75 20.47
N THR A 45 -10.05 14.15 20.17
CA THR A 45 -9.70 14.72 18.84
C THR A 45 -8.95 13.75 17.92
N VAL A 46 -8.54 12.57 18.41
CA VAL A 46 -8.24 11.44 17.52
C VAL A 46 -9.58 10.85 17.08
N SER A 47 -10.29 11.61 16.24
CA SER A 47 -11.47 11.16 15.51
C SER A 47 -11.09 9.86 14.79
N LEU A 48 -11.65 8.77 15.29
CA LEU A 48 -11.63 7.41 14.75
C LEU A 48 -12.33 7.30 13.39
N ASP A 49 -12.73 8.43 12.80
CA ASP A 49 -13.45 8.53 11.54
C ASP A 49 -12.48 8.66 10.35
N LYS A 50 -11.23 9.09 10.58
CA LYS A 50 -10.18 9.22 9.56
C LYS A 50 -9.50 7.91 9.10
N PRO A 51 -9.25 6.87 9.93
CA PRO A 51 -8.52 5.69 9.48
C PRO A 51 -9.25 4.93 8.35
N ALA A 52 -10.58 4.96 8.33
CA ALA A 52 -11.38 4.30 7.29
C ALA A 52 -11.13 4.88 5.88
N PHE A 53 -10.88 6.18 5.77
CA PHE A 53 -10.62 6.82 4.47
C PHE A 53 -9.24 6.45 3.92
N THR A 54 -8.20 6.49 4.76
CA THR A 54 -6.85 6.07 4.38
C THR A 54 -6.77 4.58 4.07
N ASP A 55 -7.55 3.75 4.78
CA ASP A 55 -7.62 2.31 4.54
C ASP A 55 -8.28 1.99 3.19
N GLY A 56 -9.36 2.71 2.83
CA GLY A 56 -10.01 2.56 1.53
C GLY A 56 -9.10 2.95 0.35
N ILE A 57 -8.38 4.07 0.49
CA ILE A 57 -7.38 4.51 -0.51
C ILE A 57 -6.26 3.48 -0.66
N ARG A 58 -5.75 2.93 0.44
CA ARG A 58 -4.71 1.89 0.39
C ARG A 58 -5.18 0.67 -0.37
N GLN A 59 -6.37 0.15 -0.03
CA GLN A 59 -6.92 -1.02 -0.71
C GLN A 59 -7.12 -0.77 -2.21
N TYR A 60 -7.52 0.45 -2.57
CA TYR A 60 -7.72 0.84 -3.97
C TYR A 60 -6.45 0.78 -4.82
N TYR A 61 -5.27 1.12 -4.27
CA TYR A 61 -3.99 1.07 -5.01
C TYR A 61 -3.20 -0.22 -4.80
N LEU A 62 -3.31 -0.82 -3.61
CA LEU A 62 -2.61 -2.06 -3.27
C LEU A 62 -3.20 -3.25 -4.04
N LEU A 63 -4.53 -3.32 -4.19
CA LEU A 63 -5.17 -4.45 -4.87
C LEU A 63 -4.76 -4.53 -6.36
N PRO A 64 -4.84 -3.45 -7.16
CA PRO A 64 -4.33 -3.47 -8.53
C PRO A 64 -2.83 -3.79 -8.61
N HIS A 65 -2.03 -3.25 -7.70
CA HIS A 65 -0.60 -3.54 -7.65
C HIS A 65 -0.35 -5.04 -7.40
N PHE A 66 -1.01 -5.62 -6.40
CA PHE A 66 -0.91 -7.04 -6.10
C PHE A 66 -1.40 -7.90 -7.26
N MET A 67 -2.53 -7.55 -7.89
CA MET A 67 -3.04 -8.32 -9.01
C MET A 67 -2.09 -8.30 -10.20
N THR A 68 -1.62 -7.13 -10.60
CA THR A 68 -0.72 -6.97 -11.75
C THR A 68 0.68 -7.55 -11.51
N HIS A 69 1.22 -7.47 -10.30
CA HIS A 69 2.58 -7.93 -9.99
C HIS A 69 2.65 -9.27 -9.26
N ARG A 70 1.53 -9.92 -8.93
CA ARG A 70 1.55 -11.21 -8.23
C ARG A 70 0.61 -12.22 -8.82
N THR A 71 -0.63 -11.86 -9.13
CA THR A 71 -1.62 -12.86 -9.56
C THR A 71 -1.63 -13.06 -11.07
N HIS A 72 -1.68 -11.99 -11.86
CA HIS A 72 -1.74 -12.09 -13.32
C HIS A 72 -0.52 -12.76 -13.94
N PRO A 73 0.73 -12.45 -13.54
CA PRO A 73 1.91 -13.09 -14.13
C PRO A 73 1.95 -14.59 -13.84
N MET A 74 1.35 -15.04 -12.73
CA MET A 74 1.33 -16.44 -12.31
C MET A 74 0.21 -17.26 -12.97
N ASN A 75 -0.57 -16.68 -13.89
CA ASN A 75 -1.64 -17.38 -14.58
C ASN A 75 -1.07 -18.41 -15.56
N PRO A 76 -1.34 -19.73 -15.39
CA PRO A 76 -0.83 -20.76 -16.29
C PRO A 76 -1.55 -20.78 -17.66
N ALA A 77 -2.70 -20.10 -17.79
CA ALA A 77 -3.44 -20.08 -19.04
C ALA A 77 -2.66 -19.36 -20.16
N PRO A 78 -2.80 -19.81 -21.42
CA PRO A 78 -2.34 -19.03 -22.57
C PRO A 78 -2.97 -17.63 -22.56
N PRO A 79 -2.25 -16.58 -22.99
CA PRO A 79 -0.89 -16.60 -23.53
C PRO A 79 0.21 -16.29 -22.49
N ILE A 80 -0.09 -16.25 -21.18
CA ILE A 80 0.87 -15.87 -20.12
C ILE A 80 1.78 -17.04 -19.75
N PHE A 81 1.25 -18.26 -19.71
CA PHE A 81 1.99 -19.49 -19.39
C PHE A 81 2.82 -19.39 -18.09
N ALA A 82 2.29 -18.71 -17.07
CA ALA A 82 2.96 -18.44 -15.78
C ALA A 82 4.39 -17.90 -15.94
N VAL A 83 4.55 -16.58 -15.93
CA VAL A 83 5.86 -15.90 -15.89
C VAL A 83 6.65 -16.43 -14.70
N GLY A 84 7.74 -17.14 -14.99
CA GLY A 84 8.51 -17.84 -13.96
C GLY A 84 9.21 -16.86 -13.02
N PRO A 85 9.63 -17.29 -11.82
CA PRO A 85 10.45 -16.47 -10.93
C PRO A 85 11.68 -15.80 -11.59
N PRO A 86 12.42 -16.44 -12.53
CA PRO A 86 13.55 -15.78 -13.19
C PRO A 86 13.13 -14.78 -14.29
N GLU A 87 11.89 -14.86 -14.79
CA GLU A 87 11.35 -13.93 -15.80
C GLU A 87 10.60 -12.77 -15.15
N PHE A 88 10.22 -12.91 -13.88
CA PHE A 88 9.56 -11.90 -13.07
C PHE A 88 10.60 -11.03 -12.36
N ASP A 89 11.37 -10.28 -13.15
CA ASP A 89 12.44 -9.40 -12.68
C ASP A 89 12.10 -7.90 -12.86
N PHE A 90 13.13 -7.05 -12.81
CA PHE A 90 12.97 -5.61 -13.03
C PHE A 90 12.49 -5.28 -14.46
N GLU A 91 12.71 -6.13 -15.45
CA GLU A 91 12.26 -5.90 -16.81
C GLU A 91 10.73 -5.99 -16.95
N PHE A 92 10.06 -6.81 -16.13
CA PHE A 92 8.59 -6.81 -16.08
C PHE A 92 8.04 -5.45 -15.63
N VAL A 93 8.68 -4.85 -14.63
CA VAL A 93 8.29 -3.52 -14.13
C VAL A 93 8.62 -2.43 -15.16
N LYS A 94 9.81 -2.49 -15.78
CA LYS A 94 10.19 -1.60 -16.87
C LYS A 94 9.20 -1.66 -18.02
N TYR A 95 8.76 -2.87 -18.40
CA TYR A 95 7.78 -3.06 -19.47
C TYR A 95 6.48 -2.30 -19.20
N GLY A 96 5.95 -2.37 -17.97
CA GLY A 96 4.79 -1.59 -17.56
C GLY A 96 5.02 -0.07 -17.57
N LEU A 97 6.20 0.37 -17.12
CA LEU A 97 6.59 1.79 -17.13
C LEU A 97 6.78 2.34 -18.56
N SER A 98 7.29 1.55 -19.49
CA SER A 98 7.51 1.98 -20.88
C SER A 98 6.22 2.02 -21.71
N ASN A 99 5.35 1.02 -21.55
CA ASN A 99 4.13 0.91 -22.38
C ASN A 99 2.96 1.74 -21.83
N TRP A 100 2.84 1.87 -20.51
CA TRP A 100 1.78 2.66 -19.87
C TRP A 100 2.37 3.65 -18.86
N PRO A 101 3.22 4.59 -19.28
CA PRO A 101 4.02 5.42 -18.38
C PRO A 101 3.14 6.18 -17.39
N TRP A 102 2.13 6.90 -17.86
CA TRP A 102 1.29 7.72 -16.99
C TRP A 102 0.47 6.88 -15.99
N ARG A 103 -0.03 5.70 -16.40
CA ARG A 103 -0.83 4.81 -15.54
C ARG A 103 0.05 4.21 -14.45
N SER A 104 1.21 3.69 -14.85
CA SER A 104 2.19 3.09 -13.97
C SER A 104 2.70 4.12 -12.95
N TRP A 105 3.06 5.32 -13.40
CA TRP A 105 3.49 6.42 -12.52
C TRP A 105 2.42 6.82 -11.51
N LEU A 106 1.17 6.95 -11.94
CA LEU A 106 0.06 7.28 -11.04
C LEU A 106 -0.13 6.18 -9.99
N LEU A 107 -0.21 4.92 -10.41
CA LEU A 107 -0.43 3.79 -9.50
C LEU A 107 0.71 3.64 -8.49
N TYR A 108 1.97 3.71 -8.93
CA TYR A 108 3.12 3.65 -8.03
C TYR A 108 3.19 4.86 -7.11
N GLY A 109 3.03 6.08 -7.64
CA GLY A 109 3.06 7.31 -6.84
C GLY A 109 1.99 7.33 -5.76
N CYS A 110 0.74 6.99 -6.12
CA CYS A 110 -0.36 6.91 -5.16
C CYS A 110 -0.18 5.78 -4.15
N LEU A 111 0.33 4.61 -4.55
CA LEU A 111 0.63 3.51 -3.63
C LEU A 111 1.69 3.92 -2.61
N VAL A 112 2.81 4.50 -3.06
CA VAL A 112 3.90 4.97 -2.18
C VAL A 112 3.39 6.04 -1.23
N ALA A 113 2.65 7.03 -1.72
CA ALA A 113 2.06 8.06 -0.88
C ALA A 113 1.10 7.48 0.17
N SER A 114 0.25 6.53 -0.23
CA SER A 114 -0.68 5.84 0.68
C SER A 114 0.06 5.06 1.77
N VAL A 115 1.13 4.34 1.43
CA VAL A 115 1.95 3.59 2.39
C VAL A 115 2.65 4.52 3.37
N VAL A 116 3.22 5.64 2.90
CA VAL A 116 3.88 6.63 3.77
C VAL A 116 2.87 7.26 4.73
N LEU A 117 1.71 7.69 4.24
CA LEU A 117 0.65 8.24 5.10
C LEU A 117 0.21 7.22 6.16
N HIS A 118 0.00 5.97 5.75
CA HIS A 118 -0.38 4.89 6.66
C HIS A 118 0.69 4.60 7.72
N ALA A 119 1.96 4.59 7.32
CA ALA A 119 3.07 4.38 8.24
C ALA A 119 3.16 5.51 9.28
N VAL A 120 3.03 6.78 8.86
CA VAL A 120 3.06 7.94 9.76
C VAL A 120 1.89 7.91 10.76
N ASP A 121 0.68 7.54 10.31
CA ASP A 121 -0.47 7.45 11.21
C ASP A 121 -0.39 6.24 12.15
N GLY A 122 0.07 5.08 11.65
CA GLY A 122 0.29 3.88 12.45
C GLY A 122 1.39 4.07 13.51
N GLU A 123 2.49 4.72 13.13
CA GLU A 123 3.57 5.08 14.03
C GLU A 123 3.05 5.92 15.20
N ARG A 124 2.25 6.97 14.92
CA ARG A 124 1.66 7.81 15.97
C ARG A 124 0.80 7.02 16.95
N LEU A 125 -0.04 6.12 16.45
CA LEU A 125 -0.88 5.30 17.30
C LEU A 125 -0.03 4.42 18.23
N VAL A 126 0.91 3.66 17.66
CA VAL A 126 1.82 2.78 18.42
C VAL A 126 2.62 3.58 19.45
N PHE A 127 3.21 4.71 19.06
CA PHE A 127 4.00 5.52 19.98
C PHE A 127 3.17 6.18 21.09
N ASN A 128 1.93 6.58 20.82
CA ASN A 128 1.03 7.10 21.85
C ASN A 128 0.61 5.99 22.84
N THR A 129 0.32 4.79 22.34
CA THR A 129 -0.13 3.67 23.17
C THR A 129 0.96 3.15 24.09
N TYR A 130 2.21 3.07 23.63
CA TYR A 130 3.28 2.41 24.39
C TYR A 130 4.28 3.35 25.08
N PHE A 131 4.39 4.63 24.69
CA PHE A 131 5.47 5.53 25.13
C PHE A 131 5.00 6.95 25.55
N GLY A 132 3.75 7.07 26.00
CA GLY A 132 3.02 8.34 26.17
C GLY A 132 3.75 9.47 26.92
N GLU A 133 4.29 9.22 28.12
CA GLU A 133 4.77 10.30 29.00
C GLU A 133 6.16 10.87 28.61
N THR A 134 7.04 10.07 28.03
CA THR A 134 8.42 10.48 27.71
C THR A 134 8.53 11.26 26.39
N ILE A 135 7.55 11.09 25.49
CA ILE A 135 7.67 11.53 24.08
C ILE A 135 6.86 12.81 23.77
N GLU A 136 5.94 13.23 24.64
CA GLU A 136 5.15 14.48 24.52
C GLU A 136 6.01 15.72 24.18
N ARG A 137 7.22 15.80 24.76
CA ARG A 137 8.18 16.91 24.56
C ARG A 137 8.88 16.88 23.20
N ILE A 138 9.08 15.71 22.61
CA ILE A 138 9.70 15.52 21.28
C ILE A 138 8.64 15.67 20.17
N LYS A 139 7.41 15.24 20.45
CA LYS A 139 6.24 15.25 19.53
C LYS A 139 5.81 16.63 19.04
N ALA A 140 5.95 17.67 19.86
CA ALA A 140 5.55 19.03 19.47
C ALA A 140 6.47 19.61 18.37
N ALA A 141 7.76 19.28 18.38
CA ALA A 141 8.73 19.74 17.39
C ALA A 141 8.79 18.84 16.13
N ALA A 142 8.55 17.53 16.28
CA ALA A 142 8.66 16.57 15.17
C ALA A 142 7.41 16.47 14.27
N ARG A 143 6.27 17.07 14.66
CA ARG A 143 4.96 16.85 14.02
C ARG A 143 4.91 17.20 12.53
N LYS A 144 5.56 18.29 12.13
CA LYS A 144 5.69 18.72 10.72
C LYS A 144 6.82 17.99 9.99
N ASN A 145 7.82 17.52 10.75
CA ASN A 145 8.97 16.84 10.19
C ASN A 145 8.68 15.37 9.88
N LEU A 146 7.79 14.68 10.61
CA LEU A 146 7.55 13.24 10.38
C LEU A 146 7.02 12.92 8.98
N LEU A 147 6.08 13.72 8.45
CA LEU A 147 5.64 13.52 7.07
C LEU A 147 6.76 13.84 6.07
N ALA A 148 7.52 14.91 6.30
CA ALA A 148 8.66 15.27 5.46
C ALA A 148 9.77 14.19 5.51
N ILE A 149 10.00 13.59 6.68
CA ILE A 149 10.93 12.49 6.90
C ILE A 149 10.44 11.24 6.18
N GLY A 150 9.17 10.87 6.34
CA GLY A 150 8.58 9.72 5.65
C GLY A 150 8.63 9.88 4.12
N LEU A 151 8.30 11.05 3.61
CA LEU A 151 8.43 11.37 2.19
C LEU A 151 9.90 11.33 1.74
N GLY A 152 10.82 11.93 2.50
CA GLY A 152 12.23 12.02 2.15
C GLY A 152 12.98 10.70 2.22
N LEU A 153 12.73 9.87 3.25
CA LEU A 153 13.46 8.64 3.48
C LEU A 153 12.85 7.42 2.79
N VAL A 154 11.54 7.44 2.49
CA VAL A 154 10.86 6.30 1.85
C VAL A 154 10.42 6.64 0.44
N ALA A 155 9.64 7.71 0.27
CA ALA A 155 9.06 7.99 -1.06
C ALA A 155 10.12 8.40 -2.09
N VAL A 156 11.05 9.28 -1.73
CA VAL A 156 12.11 9.74 -2.64
C VAL A 156 12.95 8.58 -3.19
N PRO A 157 13.59 7.71 -2.38
CA PRO A 157 14.42 6.64 -2.95
C PRO A 157 13.63 5.66 -3.82
N VAL A 158 12.38 5.33 -3.44
CA VAL A 158 11.52 4.43 -4.23
C VAL A 158 11.14 5.07 -5.57
N LEU A 159 10.68 6.32 -5.57
CA LEU A 159 10.29 7.02 -6.80
C LEU A 159 11.50 7.36 -7.67
N THR A 160 12.66 7.65 -7.08
CA THR A 160 13.91 7.79 -7.82
C THR A 160 14.32 6.48 -8.47
N GLY A 161 14.20 5.34 -7.80
CA GLY A 161 14.44 4.03 -8.39
C GLY A 161 13.52 3.76 -9.59
N ALA A 162 12.21 3.99 -9.42
CA ALA A 162 11.24 3.90 -10.52
C ALA A 162 11.57 4.85 -11.68
N LEU A 163 12.08 6.06 -11.37
CA LEU A 163 12.50 7.04 -12.36
C LEU A 163 13.70 6.56 -13.17
N VAL A 164 14.72 6.03 -12.50
CA VAL A 164 15.90 5.47 -13.17
C VAL A 164 15.48 4.32 -14.08
N MET A 165 14.71 3.37 -13.55
CA MET A 165 14.20 2.23 -14.33
C MET A 165 13.38 2.66 -15.54
N SER A 166 12.55 3.70 -15.43
CA SER A 166 11.73 4.19 -16.55
C SER A 166 12.53 4.76 -17.72
N ARG A 167 13.82 5.06 -17.50
CA ARG A 167 14.73 5.58 -18.54
C ARG A 167 15.64 4.52 -19.14
N GLU A 168 15.67 3.32 -18.57
CA GLU A 168 16.49 2.24 -19.10
C GLU A 168 15.81 1.57 -20.30
N PRO A 169 16.57 1.13 -21.32
CA PRO A 169 16.02 0.35 -22.43
C PRO A 169 15.53 -1.01 -21.93
N LEU A 170 14.48 -1.53 -22.56
CA LEU A 170 13.94 -2.87 -22.28
C LEU A 170 14.90 -3.93 -22.83
N MET A 171 15.36 -4.81 -21.96
CA MET A 171 16.27 -5.92 -22.30
C MET A 171 15.54 -7.26 -22.20
N VAL A 172 14.43 -7.36 -22.93
CA VAL A 172 13.49 -8.50 -22.86
C VAL A 172 13.44 -9.23 -24.20
N LEU A 173 13.45 -10.56 -24.15
CA LEU A 173 13.22 -11.40 -25.32
C LEU A 173 11.81 -11.14 -25.88
N PRO A 174 11.61 -11.06 -27.21
CA PRO A 174 10.29 -10.81 -27.79
C PRO A 174 9.19 -11.76 -27.29
N SER A 175 9.51 -13.04 -27.07
CA SER A 175 8.57 -14.02 -26.53
C SER A 175 8.13 -13.74 -25.07
N ALA A 176 8.99 -13.14 -24.26
CA ALA A 176 8.64 -12.71 -22.90
C ALA A 176 7.79 -11.43 -22.93
N THR A 177 8.08 -10.52 -23.86
CA THR A 177 7.32 -9.27 -24.06
C THR A 177 5.83 -9.54 -24.33
N GLU A 178 5.50 -10.55 -25.16
CA GLU A 178 4.10 -10.94 -25.42
C GLU A 178 3.38 -11.42 -24.15
N ARG A 179 4.08 -12.21 -23.33
CA ARG A 179 3.56 -12.71 -22.05
C ARG A 179 3.37 -11.58 -21.03
N PHE A 180 4.30 -10.62 -21.01
CA PHE A 180 4.18 -9.41 -20.17
C PHE A 180 2.98 -8.58 -20.62
N HIS A 181 2.84 -8.35 -21.92
CA HIS A 181 1.69 -7.65 -22.49
C HIS A 181 0.37 -8.29 -22.06
N ALA A 182 0.26 -9.60 -22.19
CA ALA A 182 -0.92 -10.34 -21.79
C ALA A 182 -1.18 -10.20 -20.28
N SER A 183 -0.16 -10.33 -19.44
CA SER A 183 -0.29 -10.19 -17.98
C SER A 183 -0.80 -8.80 -17.58
N PHE A 184 -0.30 -7.73 -18.19
CA PHE A 184 -0.77 -6.38 -17.91
C PHE A 184 -2.22 -6.19 -18.40
N THR A 185 -2.52 -6.61 -19.62
CA THR A 185 -3.86 -6.45 -20.23
C THR A 185 -4.92 -7.33 -19.60
N HIS A 186 -4.60 -8.27 -18.71
CA HIS A 186 -5.61 -8.91 -17.86
C HIS A 186 -6.34 -7.91 -16.96
N SER A 187 -5.64 -6.87 -16.50
CA SER A 187 -6.24 -5.79 -15.72
C SER A 187 -6.93 -4.77 -16.64
N PRO A 188 -8.18 -4.37 -16.36
CA PRO A 188 -8.84 -3.31 -17.13
C PRO A 188 -8.11 -1.97 -17.05
N LEU A 189 -7.23 -1.76 -16.07
CA LEU A 189 -6.41 -0.55 -15.98
C LEU A 189 -5.38 -0.44 -17.09
N PHE A 190 -4.94 -1.54 -17.69
CA PHE A 190 -3.91 -1.55 -18.74
C PHE A 190 -4.46 -2.02 -20.09
N LYS A 191 -5.74 -2.38 -20.17
CA LYS A 191 -6.44 -2.54 -21.45
C LYS A 191 -6.53 -1.19 -22.15
N ILE A 192 -6.09 -1.16 -23.41
CA ILE A 192 -6.31 -0.08 -24.39
C ILE A 192 -6.69 -0.76 -25.68
#